data_AF-A0A9E5KV63-F1
#
_entry.id   AF-A0A9E5KV63-F1
#
_cell.length_a   1.000
_cell.length_b   1.000
_cell.length_c   1.000
_cell.angle_alpha   90.00
_cell.angle_beta   90.00
_cell.angle_gamma   90.00
#
_symmetry.space_group_name_H-M   'P 1'
#
loop_
_entity.id
_entity.type
_entity.pdbx_description
1 polymer ?
#
loop_
_entity_poly.entity_id
_entity_poly.type
_entity_poly.pdbx_seq_one_letter_code
_entity_poly.pdbx_strand_id
1 'polypeptide(L)'
;GRLANEPVVVLQDDRSYFTSYHAATVISAQVLKDYPSLSGVLELLTGAISNEQMINLNYKVEIEKQDPREVARAFLVEQGLL
;
A
#
# COMPACT_ATOMS: atom_id res chain seq x y z
N GLY A 1 -10.11 4.63 5.82
CA GLY A 1 -9.47 4.83 7.12
C GLY A 1 -10.18 5.95 7.82
N ARG A 2 -10.91 5.67 8.90
CA ARG A 2 -11.52 6.71 9.76
C ARG A 2 -10.57 7.86 10.13
N LEU A 3 -9.26 7.59 10.15
CA LEU A 3 -8.20 8.56 10.42
C LEU A 3 -8.08 9.72 9.41
N ALA A 4 -8.61 9.59 8.19
CA ALA A 4 -8.50 10.65 7.18
C ALA A 4 -9.48 11.82 7.38
N ASN A 5 -10.58 11.63 8.11
CA ASN A 5 -11.66 12.62 8.29
C ASN A 5 -11.87 13.09 9.73
N GLU A 6 -11.06 12.61 10.66
CA GLU A 6 -11.11 13.02 12.07
C GLU A 6 -10.09 14.14 12.30
N PRO A 7 -10.33 15.11 13.20
CA PRO A 7 -9.37 16.16 13.55
C PRO A 7 -8.25 15.60 14.44
N VAL A 8 -7.51 14.62 13.93
CA VAL A 8 -6.45 13.89 14.63
C VAL A 8 -5.14 14.02 13.86
N VAL A 9 -4.03 14.06 14.60
CA VAL A 9 -2.67 14.07 14.05
C VAL A 9 -2.00 12.76 14.39
N VAL A 10 -1.40 12.11 13.38
CA VAL A 10 -0.58 10.92 13.59
C VAL A 10 0.75 11.34 14.22
N LEU A 11 1.01 10.88 15.44
CA LEU A 11 2.27 11.10 16.13
C LEU A 11 3.31 10.06 15.70
N GLN A 12 4.57 10.50 15.60
CA GLN A 12 5.69 9.60 15.36
C GLN A 12 6.02 8.82 16.63
N ASP A 13 6.16 7.50 16.52
CA ASP A 13 6.76 6.66 17.56
C ASP A 13 8.29 6.76 17.48
N ASP A 14 8.84 7.76 18.17
CA ASP A 14 10.27 8.09 18.17
C ASP A 14 11.13 7.08 18.94
N ARG A 15 10.50 6.28 19.82
CA ARG A 15 11.18 5.29 20.67
C ARG A 15 11.02 3.86 20.16
N SER A 16 10.39 3.68 19.00
CA SER A 16 10.10 2.36 18.42
C SER A 16 9.44 1.43 19.44
N TYR A 17 8.55 1.96 20.25
CA TYR A 17 7.84 1.20 21.27
C TYR A 17 6.92 0.14 20.63
N PHE A 18 6.35 0.47 19.47
CA PHE A 18 5.57 -0.44 18.66
C PHE A 18 6.45 -1.20 17.66
N THR A 19 6.10 -2.46 17.41
CA THR A 19 6.70 -3.21 16.30
C THR A 19 6.35 -2.54 14.98
N SER A 20 7.33 -2.39 14.09
CA SER A 20 7.07 -1.82 12.78
C SER A 20 6.21 -2.76 11.94
N TYR A 21 5.05 -2.27 11.50
CA TYR A 21 4.14 -2.98 10.60
C TYR A 21 4.36 -2.50 9.16
N HIS A 22 5.43 -2.99 8.54
CA HIS A 22 5.68 -2.75 7.12
C HIS A 22 4.86 -3.72 6.26
N ALA A 23 4.15 -3.17 5.28
CA ALA A 23 3.56 -3.98 4.23
C ALA A 23 4.67 -4.54 3.33
N ALA A 24 4.63 -5.84 3.04
CA ALA A 24 5.60 -6.51 2.18
C ALA A 24 4.89 -7.46 1.23
N THR A 25 5.42 -7.57 0.00
CA THR A 25 4.97 -8.54 -0.99
C THR A 25 5.57 -9.91 -0.65
N VAL A 26 4.72 -10.94 -0.54
CA VAL A 26 5.14 -12.31 -0.29
C VAL A 26 4.70 -13.19 -1.45
N ILE A 27 5.66 -13.88 -2.08
CA ILE A 27 5.44 -14.77 -3.22
C ILE A 27 6.07 -16.15 -2.95
N SER A 28 5.45 -17.21 -3.46
CA SER A 28 5.99 -18.56 -3.30
C SER A 28 7.25 -18.74 -4.16
N ALA A 29 8.25 -19.44 -3.61
CA ALA A 29 9.49 -19.72 -4.33
C ALA A 29 9.27 -20.51 -5.62
N GLN A 30 8.23 -21.36 -5.67
CA GLN A 30 7.88 -22.11 -6.88
C GLN A 30 7.39 -21.17 -7.99
N VAL A 31 6.45 -20.27 -7.68
CA VAL A 31 5.93 -19.30 -8.67
C VAL A 31 7.04 -18.37 -9.17
N LEU A 32 7.98 -17.97 -8.29
CA LEU A 32 9.10 -17.14 -8.70
C LEU A 32 10.07 -17.87 -9.64
N LYS A 33 10.25 -19.19 -9.48
CA LYS A 33 11.05 -20.01 -10.41
C LYS A 33 10.35 -20.15 -11.76
N ASP A 34 9.04 -20.35 -11.75
CA ASP A 34 8.25 -20.53 -12.97
C ASP A 34 8.12 -19.21 -13.75
N TYR A 35 8.13 -18.07 -13.04
CA TYR A 35 8.02 -16.72 -13.60
C TYR A 35 9.06 -15.76 -13.01
N PRO A 36 10.34 -15.85 -13.41
CA PRO A 36 11.42 -15.04 -12.83
C PRO A 36 11.23 -13.52 -13.03
N SER A 37 10.53 -13.11 -14.08
CA SER A 37 10.23 -11.70 -14.38
C SER A 37 9.34 -11.04 -13.32
N LEU A 38 8.60 -11.82 -12.51
CA LEU A 38 7.77 -11.27 -11.44
C LEU A 38 8.57 -10.53 -10.38
N SER A 39 9.84 -10.91 -10.13
CA SER A 39 10.67 -10.19 -9.14
C SER A 39 10.79 -8.72 -9.50
N GLY A 40 11.24 -8.43 -10.73
CA GLY A 40 11.46 -7.06 -11.18
C GLY A 40 10.17 -6.25 -11.25
N VAL A 41 9.05 -6.88 -11.62
CA VAL A 41 7.74 -6.20 -11.66
C VAL A 41 7.24 -5.87 -10.25
N LEU A 42 7.31 -6.82 -9.32
CA LEU A 42 6.86 -6.62 -7.93
C LEU A 42 7.77 -5.65 -7.16
N GLU A 43 9.05 -5.61 -7.52
CA GLU A 43 10.01 -4.65 -6.95
C GLU A 43 9.61 -3.19 -7.22
N LEU A 44 8.92 -2.90 -8.34
CA LEU A 44 8.42 -1.55 -8.64
C LEU A 44 7.43 -1.01 -7.59
N LEU A 45 6.77 -1.89 -6.83
CA LEU A 45 5.86 -1.51 -5.75
C LEU A 45 6.60 -1.17 -4.45
N THR A 46 7.89 -1.50 -4.35
CA THR A 46 8.69 -1.27 -3.15
C THR A 46 8.87 0.22 -2.91
N GLY A 47 8.33 0.73 -1.80
CA GLY A 47 8.39 2.16 -1.47
C GLY A 47 7.45 3.04 -2.28
N ALA A 48 6.63 2.47 -3.17
CA ALA A 48 5.68 3.22 -3.99
C ALA A 48 4.48 3.77 -3.19
N ILE A 49 4.20 3.21 -2.00
CA ILE A 49 3.08 3.60 -1.15
C ILE A 49 3.61 4.15 0.17
N SER A 50 3.48 5.46 0.36
CA SER A 50 3.73 6.12 1.64
C SER A 50 2.59 5.88 2.64
N ASN A 51 2.85 6.15 3.93
CA ASN A 51 1.82 6.04 4.98
C ASN A 51 0.60 6.93 4.69
N GLU A 52 0.84 8.17 4.22
CA GLU A 52 -0.23 9.11 3.87
C GLU A 52 -1.06 8.61 2.68
N GLN A 53 -0.39 8.09 1.65
CA GLN A 53 -1.06 7.50 0.49
C GLN A 53 -1.92 6.30 0.92
N MET A 54 -1.41 5.40 1.76
CA MET A 54 -2.16 4.25 2.27
C MET A 54 -3.41 4.66 3.05
N ILE A 55 -3.31 5.71 3.88
CA ILE A 55 -4.46 6.26 4.61
C ILE A 55 -5.55 6.74 3.65
N ASN A 56 -5.17 7.47 2.58
CA ASN A 56 -6.09 7.97 1.57
C ASN A 56 -6.74 6.83 0.75
N LEU A 57 -5.96 5.84 0.32
CA LEU A 57 -6.50 4.66 -0.39
C LEU A 57 -7.53 3.91 0.46
N ASN A 58 -7.21 3.68 1.74
CA ASN A 58 -8.16 3.07 2.68
C ASN A 58 -9.39 3.96 2.92
N TYR A 59 -9.26 5.29 2.84
CA TYR A 59 -10.39 6.21 2.99
C TYR A 59 -11.41 6.07 1.86
N LYS A 60 -10.95 6.06 0.60
CA LYS A 60 -11.79 5.84 -0.58
C LYS A 60 -12.60 4.54 -0.48
N VAL A 61 -11.98 3.47 0.03
CA VAL A 61 -12.65 2.17 0.19
C VAL A 61 -13.60 2.15 1.39
N GLU A 62 -13.12 2.50 2.59
CA GLU A 62 -13.89 2.28 3.81
C GLU A 62 -15.01 3.29 4.03
N ILE A 63 -14.77 4.56 3.67
CA ILE A 63 -15.68 5.67 3.94
C ILE A 63 -16.47 6.02 2.69
N GLU A 64 -15.80 6.21 1.54
CA GLU A 64 -16.49 6.56 0.29
C GLU A 64 -17.10 5.34 -0.42
N LYS A 65 -16.86 4.12 0.09
CA LYS A 65 -17.40 2.86 -0.45
C LYS A 65 -17.04 2.62 -1.92
N GLN A 66 -15.92 3.17 -2.38
CA GLN A 66 -15.40 2.87 -3.71
C GLN A 66 -14.94 1.41 -3.79
N ASP A 67 -15.03 0.84 -5.00
CA ASP A 67 -14.54 -0.52 -5.23
C ASP A 67 -13.01 -0.60 -5.06
N PRO A 68 -12.48 -1.52 -4.23
CA PRO A 68 -11.05 -1.62 -3.97
C PRO A 68 -10.20 -1.84 -5.22
N ARG A 69 -10.73 -2.55 -6.22
CA ARG A 69 -10.02 -2.84 -7.47
C ARG A 69 -9.86 -1.56 -8.30
N GLU A 70 -10.91 -0.75 -8.37
CA GLU A 70 -10.87 0.51 -9.10
C GLU A 70 -9.94 1.52 -8.41
N VAL A 71 -9.95 1.57 -7.07
CA VAL A 71 -9.02 2.39 -6.28
C VAL A 71 -7.57 1.97 -6.51
N ALA A 72 -7.28 0.66 -6.47
CA ALA A 72 -5.94 0.14 -6.72
C ALA A 72 -5.48 0.40 -8.16
N ARG A 73 -6.36 0.21 -9.15
CA ARG A 73 -6.05 0.48 -10.55
C ARG A 73 -5.73 1.95 -10.79
N ALA A 74 -6.56 2.85 -10.26
CA ALA A 74 -6.34 4.29 -10.37
C ALA A 74 -4.98 4.70 -9.78
N PHE A 75 -4.65 4.16 -8.60
CA PHE A 75 -3.34 4.37 -7.97
C PHE A 75 -2.19 3.92 -8.88
N LEU A 76 -2.25 2.71 -9.43
CA LEU A 76 -1.18 2.19 -10.28
C LEU A 76 -1.00 3.02 -11.56
N VAL A 77 -2.10 3.48 -12.18
CA VAL A 77 -2.05 4.37 -13.35
C VAL A 77 -1.44 5.73 -12.99
N GLU A 78 -1.81 6.31 -11.84
CA GLU A 78 -1.27 7.58 -11.36
C GLU A 78 0.23 7.50 -11.08
N GLN A 79 0.71 6.35 -10.57
CA GLN A 79 2.13 6.09 -10.35
C GLN A 79 2.90 5.66 -11.61
N GLY A 80 2.23 5.54 -12.77
CA GLY A 80 2.85 5.09 -14.02
C GLY A 80 3.29 3.62 -14.00
N LEU A 81 2.70 2.81 -13.11
CA LEU A 81 2.98 1.39 -12.94
C LEU A 81 2.04 0.50 -13.78
N LEU A 82 1.11 1.10 -14.52
CA LEU A 82 0.09 0.40 -15.31
C LEU A 82 -0.33 1.19 -16.56
#